data_AF-A0A0N4SZ13-F1
#
_entry.id   AF-A0A0N4SZ13-F1
#
_cell.length_a   1.000
_cell.length_b   1.000
_cell.length_c   1.000
_cell.angle_alpha   90.00
_cell.angle_beta   90.00
_cell.angle_gamma   90.00
#
_symmetry.space_group_name_H-M   'P 1'
#
loop_
_entity.id
_entity.type
_entity.pdbx_description
1 polymer ?
#
loop_
_entity_poly.entity_id
_entity_poly.type
_entity_poly.pdbx_seq_one_letter_code
_entity_poly.pdbx_strand_id
1 'polypeptide(L)'
;MVTKNIGAIYGFNPLLSNLLFKFDKALEKNNRIIDISGGMKEVKISALMENDETCESVKEMDKKRKELCDDAVEPPNEIENIDVYAVLCLHLKSLQINSSLHSAHSDEIKPKRVTFEADVLKTDLETKYLCLFPEEFFLFWKHVQKLTGKDGDPCGNYHITKSVYGNLKCLRLCGVFDYLAGHFKDADTEKYLLHDRFATDLPEMQTLAVYDNGRYVYWRDEPNTEKPLIVHVDNAEHYPKCVIVGAVDPFYMIAHLVGKTLRVEYRNFFSKDWIEGYKMLTANVKKIAKSRNSETVGLPFHGMGIYVKIVNDVGYRPLKEKTGELKNIINLVATTDNEDIKQKKMEKITEIVSCIQFANDEKDFGMGLEFGHDIFWSNHNFFDKMAEKLLITAYKLLDRQAFARILEVHMPVRRNIPDL
;
A
#
# COMPACT_ATOMS: atom_id res chain seq x y z
N MET A 1 40.44 15.84 -38.66
CA MET A 1 40.99 15.97 -37.28
C MET A 1 39.78 16.27 -36.40
N VAL A 2 39.24 15.37 -35.59
CA VAL A 2 39.83 14.32 -34.74
C VAL A 2 38.89 13.11 -34.77
N THR A 3 39.39 12.00 -35.30
CA THR A 3 38.88 10.65 -35.07
C THR A 3 39.96 9.92 -34.28
N LYS A 4 39.70 9.55 -33.03
CA LYS A 4 40.31 8.41 -32.33
C LYS A 4 39.83 8.33 -30.87
N ASN A 5 39.61 7.09 -30.45
CA ASN A 5 39.46 6.60 -29.07
C ASN A 5 38.12 6.82 -28.37
N ILE A 6 37.14 5.96 -28.67
CA ILE A 6 36.54 5.07 -27.65
C ILE A 6 36.28 3.74 -28.34
N GLY A 7 37.24 2.83 -28.23
CA GLY A 7 37.25 1.53 -28.88
C GLY A 7 38.19 0.61 -28.13
N ALA A 8 37.86 0.34 -26.86
CA ALA A 8 38.40 -0.74 -26.08
C ALA A 8 37.41 -1.04 -24.96
N ILE A 9 37.10 -2.33 -24.78
CA ILE A 9 36.11 -2.93 -23.88
C ILE A 9 34.73 -3.06 -24.54
N TYR A 10 34.37 -4.32 -24.80
CA TYR A 10 33.17 -4.89 -25.44
C TYR A 10 33.21 -5.05 -26.97
N GLY A 11 33.12 -6.32 -27.39
CA GLY A 11 33.14 -6.77 -28.78
C GLY A 11 31.96 -6.21 -29.58
N PHE A 12 32.28 -5.66 -30.74
CA PHE A 12 31.34 -5.07 -31.71
C PHE A 12 30.44 -6.15 -32.35
N ASN A 13 29.11 -5.99 -32.25
CA ASN A 13 28.13 -6.75 -33.03
C ASN A 13 27.61 -5.89 -34.20
N PRO A 14 27.90 -6.23 -35.48
CA PRO A 14 27.51 -5.46 -36.66
C PRO A 14 25.99 -5.29 -36.88
N LEU A 15 25.14 -6.07 -36.20
CA LEU A 15 23.69 -5.95 -36.30
C LEU A 15 23.14 -4.73 -35.53
N LEU A 16 23.82 -4.29 -34.48
CA LEU A 16 23.40 -3.17 -33.64
C LEU A 16 23.62 -1.80 -34.31
N SER A 17 24.68 -1.64 -35.10
CA SER A 17 24.92 -0.37 -35.82
C SER A 17 23.91 -0.15 -36.95
N ASN A 18 23.44 -1.23 -37.59
CA ASN A 18 22.40 -1.18 -38.62
C ASN A 18 21.01 -0.88 -38.06
N LEU A 19 20.74 -1.24 -36.80
CA LEU A 19 19.46 -0.97 -36.14
C LEU A 19 19.38 0.49 -35.66
N LEU A 20 20.46 1.00 -35.07
CA LEU A 20 20.58 2.42 -34.68
C LEU A 20 20.51 3.35 -35.89
N PHE A 21 21.16 3.00 -37.00
CA PHE A 21 21.09 3.77 -38.25
C PHE A 21 19.70 3.78 -38.89
N LYS A 22 18.91 2.70 -38.71
CA LYS A 22 17.50 2.66 -39.17
C LYS A 22 16.56 3.46 -38.27
N PHE A 23 16.88 3.57 -36.98
CA PHE A 23 16.09 4.33 -36.01
C PHE A 23 16.23 5.85 -36.23
N ASP A 24 17.45 6.34 -36.47
CA ASP A 24 17.69 7.76 -36.78
C ASP A 24 17.00 8.18 -38.09
N LYS A 25 17.00 7.30 -39.11
CA LYS A 25 16.30 7.55 -40.38
C LYS A 25 14.78 7.55 -40.27
N ALA A 26 14.20 6.90 -39.26
CA ALA A 26 12.77 6.90 -39.01
C ALA A 26 12.31 8.18 -38.30
N LEU A 27 13.15 8.73 -37.41
CA LEU A 27 12.92 10.01 -36.73
C LEU A 27 13.01 11.21 -37.68
N GLU A 28 13.92 11.20 -38.66
CA GLU A 28 13.99 12.26 -39.68
C GLU A 28 12.80 12.26 -40.66
N LYS A 29 12.07 11.14 -40.79
CA LYS A 29 11.00 11.01 -41.80
C LYS A 29 9.63 11.53 -41.34
N ASN A 30 9.43 11.75 -40.03
CA ASN A 30 8.15 12.14 -39.45
C ASN A 30 7.99 13.65 -39.17
N ASN A 31 9.00 14.48 -39.45
CA ASN A 31 8.85 15.93 -39.45
C ASN A 31 8.62 16.46 -40.87
N ARG A 32 7.37 16.39 -41.36
CA ARG A 32 6.90 17.22 -42.47
C ARG A 32 5.52 17.81 -42.19
N ILE A 33 5.55 19.13 -42.04
CA ILE A 33 4.51 20.16 -42.22
C ILE A 33 3.31 19.68 -43.03
N ILE A 34 2.10 19.83 -42.46
CA ILE A 34 0.84 19.86 -43.20
C ILE A 34 0.05 21.11 -42.75
N ASP A 35 -0.03 22.05 -43.68
CA ASP A 35 -0.89 23.23 -43.71
C ASP A 35 -2.24 22.79 -44.32
N ILE A 36 -3.38 23.02 -43.63
CA ILE A 36 -4.71 22.90 -44.25
C ILE A 36 -5.63 24.00 -43.69
N SER A 37 -5.83 24.99 -44.54
CA SER A 37 -6.96 25.89 -44.56
C SER A 37 -8.24 25.18 -45.01
N GLY A 38 -9.39 25.52 -44.40
CA GLY A 38 -10.70 25.35 -45.04
C GLY A 38 -11.80 24.70 -44.18
N GLY A 39 -12.92 25.43 -44.03
CA GLY A 39 -14.24 24.81 -43.92
C GLY A 39 -15.03 25.07 -42.64
N MET A 40 -15.51 26.30 -42.45
CA MET A 40 -16.66 26.57 -41.57
C MET A 40 -17.94 25.92 -42.15
N LYS A 41 -18.68 25.18 -41.33
CA LYS A 41 -20.12 24.96 -41.52
C LYS A 41 -20.86 25.22 -40.22
N GLU A 42 -21.80 26.16 -40.32
CA GLU A 42 -22.80 26.54 -39.33
C GLU A 42 -23.66 25.34 -38.91
N VAL A 43 -23.99 25.27 -37.61
CA VAL A 43 -25.26 24.70 -37.14
C VAL A 43 -25.88 25.70 -36.17
N LYS A 44 -27.00 26.30 -36.61
CA LYS A 44 -27.94 27.06 -35.78
C LYS A 44 -28.79 26.08 -34.96
N ILE A 45 -28.94 26.33 -33.65
CA ILE A 45 -30.18 26.01 -32.93
C ILE A 45 -30.55 27.23 -32.08
N SER A 46 -31.79 27.66 -32.26
CA SER A 46 -32.46 28.83 -31.68
C SER A 46 -33.17 28.52 -30.36
N ALA A 47 -32.99 29.43 -29.40
CA ALA A 47 -33.92 30.02 -28.41
C ALA A 47 -34.95 29.18 -27.62
N LEU A 48 -35.02 29.42 -26.29
CA LEU A 48 -36.18 30.05 -25.61
C LEU A 48 -35.83 30.49 -24.17
N MET A 49 -36.38 31.65 -23.77
CA MET A 49 -36.23 32.45 -22.53
C MET A 49 -37.11 31.89 -21.38
N GLU A 50 -37.02 32.20 -20.08
CA GLU A 50 -37.18 33.44 -19.26
C GLU A 50 -36.88 33.01 -17.78
N ASN A 51 -36.19 33.70 -16.84
CA ASN A 51 -36.36 34.97 -16.09
C ASN A 51 -36.27 34.72 -14.56
N ASP A 52 -36.04 35.82 -13.82
CA ASP A 52 -36.10 36.08 -12.36
C ASP A 52 -34.78 35.96 -11.56
N GLU A 53 -34.07 37.08 -11.30
CA GLU A 53 -34.19 38.07 -10.18
C GLU A 53 -33.49 37.58 -8.88
N THR A 54 -32.71 38.31 -8.05
CA THR A 54 -32.21 39.70 -7.91
C THR A 54 -31.15 39.72 -6.77
N CYS A 55 -30.42 40.86 -6.66
CA CYS A 55 -29.74 41.44 -5.46
C CYS A 55 -28.28 40.98 -5.18
N GLU A 56 -27.20 41.74 -5.47
CA GLU A 56 -26.73 43.10 -5.09
C GLU A 56 -26.14 43.29 -3.67
N SER A 57 -25.09 44.12 -3.65
CA SER A 57 -24.21 44.58 -2.55
C SER A 57 -23.03 43.63 -2.22
N VAL A 58 -21.75 44.02 -2.26
CA VAL A 58 -21.08 45.33 -2.15
C VAL A 58 -19.82 45.34 -3.02
N LYS A 59 -19.70 46.38 -3.85
CA LYS A 59 -18.45 46.88 -4.45
C LYS A 59 -17.83 47.89 -3.49
N GLU A 60 -16.52 47.81 -3.28
CA GLU A 60 -15.56 48.93 -3.40
C GLU A 60 -14.17 48.40 -2.99
N MET A 61 -13.30 48.19 -3.98
CA MET A 61 -12.29 49.15 -4.46
C MET A 61 -10.94 48.91 -3.77
N ASP A 62 -10.02 48.25 -4.48
CA ASP A 62 -8.77 48.94 -4.74
C ASP A 62 -8.19 48.58 -6.11
N LYS A 63 -7.89 49.63 -6.86
CA LYS A 63 -7.51 49.63 -8.26
C LYS A 63 -6.03 50.01 -8.35
N LYS A 64 -5.29 49.27 -9.16
CA LYS A 64 -3.97 49.56 -9.75
C LYS A 64 -2.73 49.16 -8.94
N ARG A 65 -2.25 47.95 -9.25
CA ARG A 65 -0.98 47.82 -9.99
C ARG A 65 -1.11 46.65 -10.98
N LYS A 66 -1.28 46.99 -12.26
CA LYS A 66 -1.13 46.08 -13.40
C LYS A 66 0.32 46.18 -13.86
N GLU A 67 1.01 45.07 -14.02
CA GLU A 67 1.65 44.71 -15.30
C GLU A 67 2.08 43.22 -15.32
N LEU A 68 1.52 42.53 -16.33
CA LEU A 68 2.05 41.42 -17.15
C LEU A 68 2.50 40.11 -16.46
N CYS A 69 1.70 39.05 -16.59
CA CYS A 69 1.71 38.14 -17.76
C CYS A 69 0.51 37.19 -17.70
N ASP A 70 -0.27 37.16 -18.79
CA ASP A 70 -1.28 36.16 -19.11
C ASP A 70 -0.58 34.90 -19.68
N ASP A 71 -1.04 33.72 -19.30
CA ASP A 71 -1.62 32.72 -20.22
C ASP A 71 -1.80 31.39 -19.49
N ALA A 72 -3.07 31.11 -19.17
CA ALA A 72 -3.55 29.81 -18.74
C ALA A 72 -3.58 28.87 -19.96
N VAL A 73 -2.85 27.75 -19.87
CA VAL A 73 -2.86 26.68 -20.86
C VAL A 73 -3.74 25.56 -20.32
N GLU A 74 -4.86 25.30 -21.01
CA GLU A 74 -5.61 24.05 -20.90
C GLU A 74 -4.72 22.87 -21.34
N PRO A 75 -4.78 21.70 -20.66
CA PRO A 75 -3.98 20.56 -21.06
C PRO A 75 -4.51 19.94 -22.37
N PRO A 76 -3.64 19.69 -23.37
CA PRO A 76 -4.04 19.01 -24.60
C PRO A 76 -4.18 17.50 -24.40
N ASN A 77 -5.03 16.94 -25.27
CA ASN A 77 -5.39 15.54 -25.40
C ASN A 77 -4.22 14.55 -25.47
N GLU A 78 -4.53 13.36 -24.97
CA GLU A 78 -3.88 12.05 -25.07
C GLU A 78 -2.78 11.90 -26.15
N ILE A 79 -1.55 11.71 -25.66
CA ILE A 79 -0.46 11.09 -26.40
C ILE A 79 -0.28 9.68 -25.82
N GLU A 80 -0.35 8.66 -26.68
CA GLU A 80 -0.03 7.27 -26.35
C GLU A 80 1.35 7.18 -25.69
N ASN A 81 1.36 6.91 -24.38
CA ASN A 81 2.60 6.65 -23.65
C ASN A 81 3.17 5.30 -24.13
N ILE A 82 4.26 5.37 -24.90
CA ILE A 82 5.17 4.26 -25.10
C ILE A 82 5.65 3.82 -23.71
N ASP A 83 5.28 2.60 -23.35
CA ASP A 83 5.60 1.99 -22.07
C ASP A 83 7.13 1.81 -21.93
N VAL A 84 7.75 2.76 -21.24
CA VAL A 84 9.19 2.76 -20.93
C VAL A 84 9.56 1.51 -20.10
N TYR A 85 8.62 0.92 -19.35
CA TYR A 85 8.84 -0.35 -18.65
C TYR A 85 8.87 -1.54 -19.63
N ALA A 86 8.04 -1.56 -20.68
CA ALA A 86 8.11 -2.59 -21.70
C ALA A 86 9.44 -2.56 -22.47
N VAL A 87 9.99 -1.37 -22.73
CA VAL A 87 11.30 -1.19 -23.37
C VAL A 87 12.43 -1.63 -22.43
N LEU A 88 12.35 -1.31 -21.13
CA LEU A 88 13.32 -1.76 -20.13
C LEU A 88 13.31 -3.29 -19.97
N CYS A 89 12.13 -3.91 -19.97
CA CYS A 89 11.96 -5.37 -19.93
C CYS A 89 12.53 -6.07 -21.17
N LEU A 90 12.43 -5.45 -22.35
CA LEU A 90 13.05 -5.96 -23.59
C LEU A 90 14.57 -5.80 -23.58
N HIS A 91 15.09 -4.71 -23.00
CA HIS A 91 16.53 -4.48 -22.88
C HIS A 91 17.19 -5.52 -21.95
N LEU A 92 16.56 -5.81 -20.80
CA LEU A 92 17.01 -6.84 -19.86
C LEU A 92 17.04 -8.26 -20.48
N LYS A 93 16.06 -8.60 -21.32
CA LYS A 93 16.05 -9.86 -22.09
C LYS A 93 17.24 -10.01 -23.04
N SER A 94 17.74 -8.91 -23.61
CA SER A 94 18.86 -8.96 -24.57
C SER A 94 20.22 -9.10 -23.90
N LEU A 95 20.37 -8.63 -22.66
CA LEU A 95 21.60 -8.74 -21.87
C LEU A 95 21.82 -10.19 -21.34
N GLN A 96 20.76 -10.95 -21.11
CA GLN A 96 20.85 -12.33 -20.59
C GLN A 96 21.23 -13.40 -21.64
N ILE A 97 21.17 -13.09 -22.94
CA ILE A 97 21.54 -14.07 -24.00
C ILE A 97 23.07 -14.23 -24.09
N ASN A 98 23.87 -13.32 -23.53
CA ASN A 98 25.34 -13.32 -23.69
C ASN A 98 26.15 -13.78 -22.47
N SER A 99 25.54 -14.30 -21.40
CA SER A 99 26.30 -14.91 -20.29
C SER A 99 26.11 -16.42 -20.24
N SER A 100 26.79 -17.16 -21.11
CA SER A 100 27.03 -18.60 -20.85
C SER A 100 28.18 -18.72 -19.86
N LEU A 101 27.87 -18.95 -18.60
CA LEU A 101 28.81 -19.47 -17.61
C LEU A 101 28.14 -20.65 -16.91
N HIS A 102 28.81 -21.80 -17.01
CA HIS A 102 28.41 -23.10 -16.49
C HIS A 102 27.82 -23.01 -15.07
N SER A 103 26.56 -23.41 -14.92
CA SER A 103 25.94 -23.72 -13.64
C SER A 103 25.71 -25.22 -13.57
N ALA A 104 26.27 -25.84 -12.53
CA ALA A 104 26.05 -27.24 -12.20
C ALA A 104 24.56 -27.47 -11.88
N HIS A 105 24.03 -28.60 -12.35
CA HIS A 105 22.69 -29.08 -12.00
C HIS A 105 22.51 -29.09 -10.48
N SER A 106 21.69 -28.16 -9.97
CA SER A 106 20.99 -28.37 -8.71
C SER A 106 19.57 -28.80 -9.07
N ASP A 107 19.18 -29.99 -8.62
CA ASP A 107 17.82 -30.47 -8.78
C ASP A 107 16.88 -29.50 -8.04
N GLU A 108 15.94 -28.89 -8.76
CA GLU A 108 14.89 -28.05 -8.19
C GLU A 108 14.01 -28.89 -7.25
N ILE A 109 14.31 -28.88 -5.95
CA ILE A 109 13.44 -29.46 -4.94
C ILE A 109 12.20 -28.57 -4.84
N LYS A 110 11.06 -29.04 -5.36
CA LYS A 110 9.78 -28.34 -5.23
C LYS A 110 9.43 -28.16 -3.74
N PRO A 111 9.02 -26.96 -3.31
CA PRO A 111 8.63 -26.73 -1.92
C PRO A 111 7.45 -27.61 -1.54
N LYS A 112 7.53 -28.26 -0.38
CA LYS A 112 6.49 -29.15 0.13
C LYS A 112 5.50 -28.34 0.97
N ARG A 113 4.24 -28.30 0.53
CA ARG A 113 3.13 -27.62 1.22
C ARG A 113 2.95 -28.17 2.65
N VAL A 114 2.52 -27.29 3.55
CA VAL A 114 2.19 -27.65 4.94
C VAL A 114 0.84 -28.37 4.97
N THR A 115 0.81 -29.56 5.57
CA THR A 115 -0.41 -30.36 5.75
C THR A 115 -0.52 -30.83 7.20
N PHE A 116 -1.50 -30.30 7.93
CA PHE A 116 -1.85 -30.73 9.28
C PHE A 116 -3.36 -30.96 9.38
N GLU A 117 -3.79 -31.64 10.45
CA GLU A 117 -5.17 -31.57 10.93
C GLU A 117 -5.55 -30.11 11.23
N ALA A 118 -6.82 -29.76 11.04
CA ALA A 118 -7.26 -28.35 11.06
C ALA A 118 -6.94 -27.64 12.38
N ASP A 119 -7.19 -28.30 13.52
CA ASP A 119 -6.93 -27.71 14.84
C ASP A 119 -5.43 -27.54 15.11
N VAL A 120 -4.61 -28.51 14.65
CA VAL A 120 -3.15 -28.43 14.76
C VAL A 120 -2.61 -27.27 13.94
N LEU A 121 -3.12 -27.06 12.71
CA LEU A 121 -2.72 -25.93 11.89
C LEU A 121 -3.11 -24.59 12.52
N LYS A 122 -4.31 -24.48 13.10
CA LYS A 122 -4.76 -23.26 13.80
C LYS A 122 -3.80 -22.89 14.93
N THR A 123 -3.54 -23.82 15.84
CA THR A 123 -2.59 -23.61 16.95
C THR A 123 -1.18 -23.28 16.46
N ASP A 124 -0.74 -23.93 15.38
CA ASP A 124 0.59 -23.70 14.80
C ASP A 124 0.73 -22.27 14.24
N LEU A 125 -0.28 -21.78 13.50
CA LEU A 125 -0.32 -20.41 12.99
C LEU A 125 -0.42 -19.39 14.13
N GLU A 126 -1.26 -19.65 15.13
CA GLU A 126 -1.39 -18.77 16.30
C GLU A 126 -0.09 -18.63 17.07
N THR A 127 0.65 -19.73 17.23
CA THR A 127 1.94 -19.71 17.92
C THR A 127 3.00 -18.94 17.13
N LYS A 128 3.01 -19.06 15.80
CA LYS A 128 4.00 -18.40 14.94
C LYS A 128 3.73 -16.91 14.72
N TYR A 129 2.46 -16.54 14.54
CA TYR A 129 2.06 -15.18 14.17
C TYR A 129 1.45 -14.39 15.34
N LEU A 130 1.30 -15.03 16.50
CA LEU A 130 0.76 -14.45 17.74
C LEU A 130 -0.67 -13.88 17.60
N CYS A 131 -1.41 -14.32 16.58
CA CYS A 131 -2.76 -13.86 16.25
C CYS A 131 -3.66 -15.02 15.81
N LEU A 132 -4.98 -14.91 16.05
CA LEU A 132 -5.97 -15.90 15.61
C LEU A 132 -6.25 -15.80 14.10
N PHE A 133 -6.48 -16.93 13.43
CA PHE A 133 -6.92 -16.94 12.03
C PHE A 133 -8.39 -17.35 11.92
N PRO A 134 -9.26 -16.55 11.26
CA PRO A 134 -10.68 -16.88 11.14
C PRO A 134 -10.92 -18.07 10.20
N GLU A 135 -12.08 -18.72 10.29
CA GLU A 135 -12.39 -19.88 9.43
C GLU A 135 -12.37 -19.53 7.94
N GLU A 136 -12.80 -18.32 7.59
CA GLU A 136 -12.80 -17.77 6.23
C GLU A 136 -11.39 -17.74 5.62
N PHE A 137 -10.35 -17.54 6.44
CA PHE A 137 -8.96 -17.64 5.99
C PHE A 137 -8.64 -19.04 5.45
N PHE A 138 -9.05 -20.08 6.18
CA PHE A 138 -8.79 -21.47 5.79
C PHE A 138 -9.66 -21.91 4.61
N LEU A 139 -10.90 -21.42 4.53
CA LEU A 139 -11.76 -21.63 3.37
C LEU A 139 -11.16 -20.98 2.11
N PHE A 140 -10.68 -19.75 2.24
CA PHE A 140 -9.96 -19.06 1.17
C PHE A 140 -8.74 -19.85 0.73
N TRP A 141 -7.89 -20.31 1.67
CA TRP A 141 -6.71 -21.10 1.33
C TRP A 141 -7.05 -22.41 0.60
N LYS A 142 -8.06 -23.15 1.07
CA LYS A 142 -8.55 -24.36 0.40
C LYS A 142 -9.02 -24.06 -1.03
N HIS A 143 -9.66 -22.92 -1.24
CA HIS A 143 -10.05 -22.48 -2.59
C HIS A 143 -8.85 -22.19 -3.48
N VAL A 144 -7.86 -21.43 -2.99
CA VAL A 144 -6.61 -21.16 -3.71
C VAL A 144 -5.92 -22.47 -4.10
N GLN A 145 -5.83 -23.44 -3.19
CA GLN A 145 -5.25 -24.75 -3.48
C GLN A 145 -6.01 -25.50 -4.59
N LYS A 146 -7.35 -25.41 -4.62
CA LYS A 146 -8.16 -26.00 -5.69
C LYS A 146 -7.89 -25.33 -7.05
N LEU A 147 -7.82 -24.00 -7.09
CA LEU A 147 -7.49 -23.26 -8.31
C LEU A 147 -6.09 -23.59 -8.84
N THR A 148 -5.13 -23.73 -7.91
CA THR A 148 -3.74 -24.04 -8.22
C THR A 148 -3.57 -25.41 -8.87
N GLY A 149 -4.39 -26.38 -8.45
CA GLY A 149 -4.20 -27.78 -8.80
C GLY A 149 -3.06 -28.45 -8.01
N LYS A 150 -2.82 -29.72 -8.33
CA LYS A 150 -1.88 -30.58 -7.60
C LYS A 150 -0.42 -30.15 -7.75
N ASP A 151 -0.03 -29.74 -8.96
CA ASP A 151 1.37 -29.47 -9.31
C ASP A 151 1.72 -27.97 -9.41
N GLY A 152 0.73 -27.09 -9.23
CA GLY A 152 0.92 -25.65 -9.31
C GLY A 152 1.44 -25.04 -8.01
N ASP A 153 1.81 -23.77 -8.08
CA ASP A 153 2.25 -22.97 -6.96
C ASP A 153 1.16 -21.92 -6.61
N PRO A 154 0.58 -21.96 -5.39
CA PRO A 154 -0.51 -21.06 -5.01
C PRO A 154 -0.07 -19.60 -4.85
N CYS A 155 1.18 -19.36 -4.44
CA CYS A 155 1.70 -18.02 -4.16
C CYS A 155 2.57 -17.49 -5.30
N GLY A 156 3.16 -18.38 -6.10
CA GLY A 156 4.12 -18.07 -7.15
C GLY A 156 5.53 -17.82 -6.60
N ASN A 157 6.54 -18.47 -7.17
CA ASN A 157 7.95 -18.24 -6.85
C ASN A 157 8.48 -16.97 -7.51
N TYR A 158 8.92 -15.97 -6.70
CA TYR A 158 9.74 -14.78 -7.03
C TYR A 158 9.39 -13.96 -8.30
N HIS A 159 8.40 -14.40 -9.08
CA HIS A 159 7.91 -13.88 -10.34
C HIS A 159 6.40 -13.88 -10.22
N ILE A 160 5.89 -12.73 -9.79
CA ILE A 160 4.49 -12.48 -9.47
C ILE A 160 3.53 -12.93 -10.60
N THR A 161 4.00 -12.93 -11.85
CA THR A 161 3.24 -13.35 -13.05
C THR A 161 2.88 -14.84 -13.08
N LYS A 162 3.45 -15.68 -12.21
CA LYS A 162 3.16 -17.13 -12.13
C LYS A 162 2.28 -17.53 -10.95
N SER A 163 1.86 -16.59 -10.10
CA SER A 163 0.93 -16.89 -9.00
C SER A 163 -0.48 -17.19 -9.54
N VAL A 164 -1.33 -17.81 -8.72
CA VAL A 164 -2.75 -18.08 -9.05
C VAL A 164 -3.49 -16.82 -9.50
N TYR A 165 -3.15 -15.67 -8.91
CA TYR A 165 -3.76 -14.39 -9.19
C TYR A 165 -2.82 -13.43 -9.95
N GLY A 166 -1.75 -13.92 -10.57
CA GLY A 166 -0.74 -13.07 -11.23
C GLY A 166 -1.31 -12.20 -12.34
N ASN A 167 -2.32 -12.70 -13.07
CA ASN A 167 -3.03 -11.93 -14.10
C ASN A 167 -3.97 -10.85 -13.53
N LEU A 168 -4.18 -10.82 -12.21
CA LEU A 168 -4.98 -9.80 -11.52
C LEU A 168 -4.06 -8.71 -10.96
N LYS A 169 -3.53 -7.88 -11.87
CA LYS A 169 -2.61 -6.76 -11.55
C LYS A 169 -1.40 -7.20 -10.72
N CYS A 170 -0.80 -8.33 -11.09
CA CYS A 170 0.37 -8.85 -10.40
C CYS A 170 0.07 -9.09 -8.90
N LEU A 171 -1.09 -9.66 -8.56
CA LEU A 171 -1.36 -10.02 -7.17
C LEU A 171 -0.56 -11.26 -6.78
N ARG A 172 0.20 -11.16 -5.69
CA ARG A 172 0.90 -12.29 -5.05
C ARG A 172 0.37 -12.48 -3.65
N LEU A 173 -0.01 -13.71 -3.30
CA LEU A 173 -0.27 -14.08 -1.91
C LEU A 173 1.07 -14.25 -1.19
N CYS A 174 1.17 -13.75 0.03
CA CYS A 174 2.43 -13.66 0.76
C CYS A 174 2.20 -13.86 2.28
N GLY A 175 3.24 -13.65 3.07
CA GLY A 175 3.18 -13.71 4.53
C GLY A 175 2.86 -15.13 5.00
N VAL A 176 1.72 -15.29 5.66
CA VAL A 176 1.21 -16.60 6.09
C VAL A 176 1.02 -17.57 4.93
N PHE A 177 0.68 -17.10 3.73
CA PHE A 177 0.47 -17.99 2.59
C PHE A 177 1.78 -18.56 2.05
N ASP A 178 2.90 -17.84 2.12
CA ASP A 178 4.22 -18.38 1.76
C ASP A 178 4.63 -19.49 2.74
N TYR A 179 4.33 -19.34 4.02
CA TYR A 179 4.51 -20.43 4.99
C TYR A 179 3.66 -21.66 4.61
N LEU A 180 2.36 -21.47 4.34
CA LEU A 180 1.45 -22.57 3.98
C LEU A 180 1.83 -23.25 2.65
N ALA A 181 2.37 -22.48 1.70
CA ALA A 181 2.89 -22.98 0.42
C ALA A 181 4.20 -23.76 0.59
N GLY A 182 4.89 -23.61 1.73
CA GLY A 182 6.21 -24.19 1.99
C GLY A 182 7.37 -23.37 1.41
N HIS A 183 7.13 -22.11 1.04
CA HIS A 183 8.14 -21.19 0.53
C HIS A 183 8.96 -20.55 1.65
N PHE A 184 8.36 -20.42 2.82
CA PHE A 184 9.01 -19.88 4.00
C PHE A 184 8.99 -20.89 5.13
N LYS A 185 10.17 -21.17 5.70
CA LYS A 185 10.30 -21.94 6.93
C LYS A 185 11.59 -21.53 7.61
N ASP A 186 11.48 -21.13 8.86
CA ASP A 186 12.64 -20.84 9.71
C ASP A 186 12.50 -21.52 11.07
N ALA A 187 13.64 -21.79 11.71
CA ALA A 187 13.70 -22.32 13.06
C ALA A 187 13.45 -21.20 14.09
N ASP A 188 13.81 -19.97 13.75
CA ASP A 188 13.51 -18.78 14.53
C ASP A 188 12.06 -18.35 14.30
N THR A 189 11.23 -18.53 15.33
CA THR A 189 9.80 -18.18 15.29
C THR A 189 9.55 -16.68 15.12
N GLU A 190 10.51 -15.82 15.48
CA GLU A 190 10.34 -14.38 15.38
C GLU A 190 10.37 -13.89 13.92
N LYS A 191 11.06 -14.62 13.04
CA LYS A 191 11.08 -14.29 11.62
C LYS A 191 9.72 -14.45 10.94
N TYR A 192 8.81 -15.26 11.49
CA TYR A 192 7.43 -15.33 11.00
C TYR A 192 6.66 -14.03 11.26
N LEU A 193 7.01 -13.27 12.31
CA LEU A 193 6.41 -11.96 12.61
C LEU A 193 6.87 -10.87 11.65
N LEU A 194 8.02 -11.09 11.00
CA LEU A 194 8.70 -10.17 10.08
C LEU A 194 8.47 -10.51 8.61
N HIS A 195 8.14 -11.77 8.30
CA HIS A 195 7.99 -12.24 6.92
C HIS A 195 6.92 -11.43 6.18
N ASP A 196 7.34 -10.70 5.15
CA ASP A 196 6.55 -9.78 4.33
C ASP A 196 5.89 -8.61 5.11
N ARG A 197 6.49 -8.20 6.24
CA ARG A 197 6.13 -6.99 6.97
C ARG A 197 6.85 -5.77 6.38
N PHE A 198 6.11 -4.72 6.07
CA PHE A 198 6.66 -3.47 5.55
C PHE A 198 7.04 -2.51 6.67
N ALA A 199 7.94 -1.56 6.38
CA ALA A 199 8.31 -0.51 7.33
C ALA A 199 7.09 0.28 7.85
N THR A 200 6.01 0.38 7.08
CA THR A 200 4.78 1.09 7.49
C THR A 200 3.74 0.19 8.14
N ASP A 201 3.98 -1.12 8.29
CA ASP A 201 3.04 -2.03 8.94
C ASP A 201 3.09 -1.92 10.46
N LEU A 202 2.02 -1.34 11.01
CA LEU A 202 1.73 -1.38 12.44
C LEU A 202 1.54 -2.84 12.93
N PRO A 203 1.68 -3.12 14.24
CA PRO A 203 1.42 -4.45 14.80
C PRO A 203 0.02 -5.00 14.53
N GLU A 204 -0.99 -4.14 14.37
CA GLU A 204 -2.35 -4.50 13.96
C GLU A 204 -2.41 -5.10 12.55
N MET A 205 -1.40 -4.83 11.73
CA MET A 205 -1.31 -5.23 10.35
C MET A 205 -0.57 -6.56 10.19
N GLN A 206 -1.19 -7.48 9.45
CA GLN A 206 -0.58 -8.71 8.97
C GLN A 206 -0.77 -8.82 7.47
N THR A 207 0.31 -8.68 6.70
CA THR A 207 0.29 -8.74 5.24
C THR A 207 -0.18 -10.12 4.74
N LEU A 208 -1.11 -10.08 3.79
CA LEU A 208 -1.70 -11.25 3.15
C LEU A 208 -1.35 -11.32 1.67
N ALA A 209 -1.27 -10.18 1.00
CA ALA A 209 -0.99 -10.11 -0.42
C ALA A 209 -0.36 -8.78 -0.82
N VAL A 210 0.46 -8.79 -1.86
CA VAL A 210 1.10 -7.61 -2.46
C VAL A 210 0.76 -7.53 -3.95
N TYR A 211 0.69 -6.32 -4.49
CA TYR A 211 0.50 -6.07 -5.91
C TYR A 211 1.14 -4.73 -6.31
N ASP A 212 1.13 -4.38 -7.61
CA ASP A 212 1.87 -3.24 -8.16
C ASP A 212 1.69 -1.90 -7.41
N ASN A 213 0.51 -1.65 -6.83
CA ASN A 213 0.18 -0.35 -6.22
C ASN A 213 -0.06 -0.39 -4.71
N GLY A 214 0.22 -1.52 -4.05
CA GLY A 214 -0.06 -1.64 -2.63
C GLY A 214 0.01 -3.06 -2.10
N ARG A 215 -0.51 -3.19 -0.89
CA ARG A 215 -0.66 -4.46 -0.20
C ARG A 215 -2.01 -4.56 0.47
N TYR A 216 -2.40 -5.78 0.76
CA TYR A 216 -3.55 -6.11 1.56
C TYR A 216 -3.12 -6.75 2.86
N VAL A 217 -3.70 -6.29 3.94
CA VAL A 217 -3.40 -6.75 5.29
C VAL A 217 -4.69 -7.18 5.97
N TYR A 218 -4.60 -8.15 6.87
CA TYR A 218 -5.52 -8.19 8.00
C TYR A 218 -5.21 -7.02 8.92
N TRP A 219 -6.26 -6.31 9.35
CA TRP A 219 -6.20 -5.37 10.47
C TRP A 219 -6.92 -5.96 11.68
N ARG A 220 -6.23 -5.98 12.83
CA ARG A 220 -6.73 -6.50 14.09
C ARG A 220 -6.56 -5.46 15.18
N ASP A 221 -7.66 -5.00 15.76
CA ASP A 221 -7.58 -4.12 16.93
C ASP A 221 -7.02 -4.83 18.17
N GLU A 222 -7.23 -6.15 18.25
CA GLU A 222 -6.73 -7.02 19.30
C GLU A 222 -6.16 -8.31 18.68
N PRO A 223 -5.05 -8.86 19.19
CA PRO A 223 -4.40 -10.03 18.59
C PRO A 223 -5.32 -11.27 18.48
N ASN A 224 -6.23 -11.40 19.45
CA ASN A 224 -7.18 -12.50 19.59
C ASN A 224 -8.56 -12.21 18.97
N THR A 225 -8.69 -11.18 18.12
CA THR A 225 -9.96 -10.95 17.43
C THR A 225 -10.24 -12.03 16.37
N GLU A 226 -11.45 -12.57 16.39
CA GLU A 226 -11.97 -13.45 15.34
C GLU A 226 -12.48 -12.66 14.12
N LYS A 227 -12.54 -11.32 14.22
CA LYS A 227 -13.14 -10.46 13.20
C LYS A 227 -12.16 -9.44 12.63
N PRO A 228 -11.01 -9.87 12.05
CA PRO A 228 -10.12 -8.93 11.39
C PRO A 228 -10.82 -8.27 10.19
N LEU A 229 -10.37 -7.07 9.83
CA LEU A 229 -10.77 -6.40 8.59
C LEU A 229 -9.76 -6.68 7.49
N ILE A 230 -10.21 -6.74 6.23
CA ILE A 230 -9.30 -6.63 5.08
C ILE A 230 -9.10 -5.15 4.77
N VAL A 231 -7.85 -4.73 4.78
CA VAL A 231 -7.44 -3.35 4.55
C VAL A 231 -6.43 -3.29 3.42
N HIS A 232 -6.63 -2.34 2.51
CA HIS A 232 -5.67 -1.97 1.49
C HIS A 232 -4.78 -0.83 1.98
N VAL A 233 -3.47 -0.97 1.78
CA VAL A 233 -2.46 0.06 2.05
C VAL A 233 -1.68 0.34 0.76
N ASP A 234 -1.58 1.61 0.37
CA ASP A 234 -0.78 1.99 -0.79
C ASP A 234 0.74 1.99 -0.50
N ASN A 235 1.53 2.22 -1.55
CA ASN A 235 3.00 2.19 -1.49
C ASN A 235 3.64 3.52 -1.07
N ALA A 236 2.89 4.51 -0.57
CA ALA A 236 3.50 5.77 -0.20
C ALA A 236 4.41 5.60 1.02
N GLU A 237 5.61 6.18 0.93
CA GLU A 237 6.62 6.07 1.99
C GLU A 237 6.15 6.72 3.29
N HIS A 238 5.57 7.92 3.21
CA HIS A 238 5.07 8.68 4.35
C HIS A 238 3.55 8.78 4.30
N TYR A 239 2.91 8.47 5.43
CA TYR A 239 1.46 8.53 5.57
C TYR A 239 0.69 7.73 4.50
N PRO A 240 0.99 6.44 4.29
CA PRO A 240 0.30 5.66 3.27
C PRO A 240 -1.20 5.68 3.46
N LYS A 241 -1.92 5.65 2.34
CA LYS A 241 -3.37 5.65 2.34
C LYS A 241 -3.86 4.26 2.74
N CYS A 242 -4.68 4.24 3.79
CA CYS A 242 -5.28 3.03 4.33
C CYS A 242 -6.78 3.04 4.02
N VAL A 243 -7.32 1.94 3.49
CA VAL A 243 -8.74 1.83 3.12
C VAL A 243 -9.28 0.45 3.51
N ILE A 244 -10.38 0.43 4.25
CA ILE A 244 -11.12 -0.81 4.52
C ILE A 244 -11.77 -1.29 3.23
N VAL A 245 -11.39 -2.49 2.78
CA VAL A 245 -11.92 -3.11 1.56
C VAL A 245 -12.78 -4.33 1.86
N GLY A 246 -12.80 -4.81 3.10
CA GLY A 246 -13.54 -6.00 3.48
C GLY A 246 -13.60 -6.29 4.97
N ALA A 247 -14.27 -7.40 5.29
CA ALA A 247 -14.37 -7.96 6.63
C ALA A 247 -13.37 -9.13 6.78
N VAL A 248 -13.81 -10.27 7.32
CA VAL A 248 -12.94 -11.39 7.70
C VAL A 248 -12.43 -12.23 6.53
N ASP A 249 -13.12 -12.23 5.39
CA ASP A 249 -12.79 -13.11 4.27
C ASP A 249 -11.70 -12.48 3.36
N PRO A 250 -10.50 -13.10 3.20
CA PRO A 250 -9.47 -12.60 2.29
C PRO A 250 -9.96 -12.42 0.85
N PHE A 251 -11.07 -13.06 0.49
CA PHE A 251 -11.72 -12.89 -0.79
C PHE A 251 -12.03 -11.42 -1.16
N TYR A 252 -12.25 -10.56 -0.16
CA TYR A 252 -12.42 -9.13 -0.38
C TYR A 252 -11.24 -8.46 -1.11
N MET A 253 -10.00 -8.97 -0.96
CA MET A 253 -8.83 -8.46 -1.68
C MET A 253 -9.01 -8.62 -3.20
N ILE A 254 -9.46 -9.80 -3.61
CA ILE A 254 -9.68 -10.14 -5.03
C ILE A 254 -10.83 -9.31 -5.60
N ALA A 255 -11.93 -9.20 -4.85
CA ALA A 255 -13.09 -8.40 -5.25
C ALA A 255 -12.75 -6.90 -5.38
N HIS A 256 -11.89 -6.37 -4.49
CA HIS A 256 -11.41 -4.99 -4.58
C HIS A 256 -10.64 -4.73 -5.88
N LEU A 257 -9.73 -5.65 -6.28
CA LEU A 257 -8.96 -5.50 -7.51
C LEU A 257 -9.80 -5.64 -8.78
N VAL A 258 -10.77 -6.56 -8.78
CA VAL A 258 -11.71 -6.75 -9.91
C VAL A 258 -12.67 -5.56 -10.04
N GLY A 259 -13.09 -4.98 -8.91
CA GLY A 259 -13.96 -3.81 -8.84
C GLY A 259 -15.44 -4.16 -8.66
N LYS A 260 -16.32 -3.17 -8.88
CA LYS A 260 -17.76 -3.28 -8.51
C LYS A 260 -18.53 -4.39 -9.25
N THR A 261 -18.11 -4.71 -10.48
CA THR A 261 -18.78 -5.69 -11.33
C THR A 261 -17.82 -6.81 -11.67
N LEU A 262 -18.22 -8.05 -11.39
CA LEU A 262 -17.44 -9.23 -11.76
C LEU A 262 -17.41 -9.39 -13.28
N ARG A 263 -16.24 -9.11 -13.87
CA ARG A 263 -16.00 -9.27 -15.30
C ARG A 263 -15.86 -10.74 -15.67
N VAL A 264 -16.18 -11.07 -16.92
CA VAL A 264 -16.19 -12.46 -17.42
C VAL A 264 -14.79 -13.06 -17.38
N GLU A 265 -13.76 -12.28 -17.72
CA GLU A 265 -12.38 -12.77 -17.73
C GLU A 265 -11.88 -13.25 -16.36
N TYR A 266 -12.46 -12.75 -15.26
CA TYR A 266 -12.04 -13.12 -13.91
C TYR A 266 -12.88 -14.23 -13.29
N ARG A 267 -14.00 -14.64 -13.89
CA ARG A 267 -14.94 -15.64 -13.31
C ARG A 267 -14.26 -16.94 -12.88
N ASN A 268 -13.20 -17.34 -13.57
CA ASN A 268 -12.46 -18.57 -13.31
C ASN A 268 -11.70 -18.55 -11.96
N PHE A 269 -11.51 -17.37 -11.35
CA PHE A 269 -10.91 -17.22 -10.04
C PHE A 269 -11.87 -17.50 -8.88
N PHE A 270 -13.15 -17.75 -9.17
CA PHE A 270 -14.22 -17.73 -8.19
C PHE A 270 -14.98 -19.06 -8.15
N SER A 271 -15.38 -19.49 -6.96
CA SER A 271 -16.36 -20.56 -6.80
C SER A 271 -17.76 -20.07 -7.20
N LYS A 272 -18.71 -20.98 -7.43
CA LYS A 272 -20.10 -20.61 -7.74
C LYS A 272 -20.69 -19.72 -6.64
N ASP A 273 -20.53 -20.12 -5.39
CA ASP A 273 -21.04 -19.39 -4.22
C ASP A 273 -20.47 -17.96 -4.14
N TRP A 274 -19.18 -17.78 -4.46
CA TRP A 274 -18.56 -16.46 -4.51
C TRP A 274 -19.03 -15.61 -5.68
N ILE A 275 -19.27 -16.21 -6.85
CA ILE A 275 -19.86 -15.51 -8.00
C ILE A 275 -21.26 -14.99 -7.64
N GLU A 276 -22.07 -15.82 -6.98
CA GLU A 276 -23.42 -15.46 -6.51
C GLU A 276 -23.37 -14.37 -5.43
N GLY A 277 -22.41 -14.46 -4.50
CA GLY A 277 -22.21 -13.50 -3.40
C GLY A 277 -21.49 -12.20 -3.78
N TYR A 278 -20.87 -12.10 -4.96
CA TYR A 278 -19.96 -11.02 -5.34
C TYR A 278 -20.55 -9.61 -5.19
N LYS A 279 -21.80 -9.44 -5.65
CA LYS A 279 -22.50 -8.14 -5.57
C LYS A 279 -22.72 -7.70 -4.11
N MET A 280 -23.03 -8.66 -3.23
CA MET A 280 -23.23 -8.38 -1.82
C MET A 280 -21.92 -7.99 -1.13
N LEU A 281 -20.82 -8.69 -1.44
CA LEU A 281 -19.50 -8.37 -0.89
C LEU A 281 -19.11 -6.92 -1.19
N THR A 282 -19.15 -6.53 -2.47
CA THR A 282 -18.79 -5.17 -2.90
C THR A 282 -19.73 -4.10 -2.34
N ALA A 283 -21.02 -4.40 -2.18
CA ALA A 283 -21.98 -3.48 -1.56
C ALA A 283 -21.76 -3.30 -0.05
N ASN A 284 -21.32 -4.35 0.65
CA ASN A 284 -21.17 -4.36 2.11
C ASN A 284 -19.97 -3.54 2.61
N VAL A 285 -18.97 -3.25 1.76
CA VAL A 285 -17.75 -2.51 2.17
C VAL A 285 -18.08 -1.18 2.85
N LYS A 286 -19.04 -0.41 2.31
CA LYS A 286 -19.49 0.86 2.92
C LYS A 286 -20.12 0.66 4.29
N LYS A 287 -20.89 -0.42 4.47
CA LYS A 287 -21.51 -0.77 5.75
C LYS A 287 -20.45 -1.16 6.78
N ILE A 288 -19.44 -1.93 6.37
CA ILE A 288 -18.31 -2.34 7.20
C ILE A 288 -17.54 -1.10 7.68
N ALA A 289 -17.16 -0.21 6.76
CA ALA A 289 -16.46 1.04 7.11
C ALA A 289 -17.30 1.94 8.04
N LYS A 290 -18.62 2.00 7.84
CA LYS A 290 -19.52 2.74 8.74
C LYS A 290 -19.59 2.12 10.14
N SER A 291 -19.67 0.79 10.25
CA SER A 291 -19.65 0.08 11.54
C SER A 291 -18.36 0.35 12.29
N ARG A 292 -17.23 0.27 11.57
CA ARG A 292 -15.91 0.59 12.11
C ARG A 292 -15.89 1.97 12.78
N ASN A 293 -16.37 3.01 12.08
CA ASN A 293 -16.36 4.37 12.61
C ASN A 293 -17.16 4.52 13.91
N SER A 294 -18.20 3.72 14.14
CA SER A 294 -18.97 3.75 15.39
C SER A 294 -18.33 2.96 16.54
N GLU A 295 -17.38 2.09 16.23
CA GLU A 295 -16.69 1.23 17.20
C GLU A 295 -15.34 1.83 17.63
N THR A 296 -14.87 2.87 16.94
CA THR A 296 -13.56 3.49 17.17
C THR A 296 -13.64 4.89 17.74
N VAL A 297 -12.53 5.30 18.33
CA VAL A 297 -12.23 6.67 18.73
C VAL A 297 -10.95 7.17 18.04
N GLY A 298 -10.68 8.47 18.16
CA GLY A 298 -9.49 9.10 17.59
C GLY A 298 -9.52 9.27 16.08
N LEU A 299 -8.57 10.07 15.62
CA LEU A 299 -8.34 10.42 14.22
C LEU A 299 -6.87 10.18 13.85
N PRO A 300 -6.34 8.95 14.05
CA PRO A 300 -4.96 8.65 13.70
C PRO A 300 -4.75 8.82 12.20
N PHE A 301 -3.51 9.05 11.79
CA PHE A 301 -3.16 9.44 10.42
C PHE A 301 -3.51 8.41 9.35
N HIS A 302 -3.63 7.14 9.72
CA HIS A 302 -4.10 6.07 8.84
C HIS A 302 -5.63 6.12 8.60
N GLY A 303 -6.39 6.90 9.37
CA GLY A 303 -7.80 7.21 9.11
C GLY A 303 -8.79 6.10 9.46
N MET A 304 -8.35 5.04 10.17
CA MET A 304 -9.22 3.90 10.53
C MET A 304 -9.78 3.96 11.95
N GLY A 305 -9.43 4.99 12.72
CA GLY A 305 -9.70 5.04 14.16
C GLY A 305 -8.91 3.99 14.94
N ILE A 306 -8.88 4.15 16.25
CA ILE A 306 -8.37 3.14 17.19
C ILE A 306 -9.53 2.56 17.99
N TYR A 307 -9.47 1.27 18.26
CA TYR A 307 -10.37 0.62 19.21
C TYR A 307 -9.69 0.53 20.57
N VAL A 308 -10.32 1.04 21.61
CA VAL A 308 -9.93 0.86 23.00
C VAL A 308 -11.20 0.74 23.85
N LYS A 309 -11.13 -0.02 24.94
CA LYS A 309 -12.25 -0.17 25.86
C LYS A 309 -12.43 1.11 26.68
N ILE A 310 -13.61 1.71 26.63
CA ILE A 310 -13.99 2.88 27.43
C ILE A 310 -15.01 2.45 28.47
N VAL A 311 -14.71 2.67 29.75
CA VAL A 311 -15.60 2.35 30.88
C VAL A 311 -15.71 3.58 31.76
N ASN A 312 -16.94 4.07 31.98
CA ASN A 312 -17.22 5.28 32.75
C ASN A 312 -16.39 6.49 32.25
N ASP A 313 -16.34 6.69 30.94
CA ASP A 313 -15.59 7.76 30.26
C ASP A 313 -14.05 7.71 30.46
N VAL A 314 -13.52 6.57 30.93
CA VAL A 314 -12.08 6.31 31.08
C VAL A 314 -11.62 5.26 30.07
N GLY A 315 -10.52 5.53 29.38
CA GLY A 315 -9.85 4.66 28.41
C GLY A 315 -9.26 5.44 27.22
N TYR A 316 -9.78 6.63 26.93
CA TYR A 316 -9.33 7.47 25.82
C TYR A 316 -9.62 8.95 26.09
N ARG A 317 -8.64 9.79 25.76
CA ARG A 317 -8.80 11.23 25.60
C ARG A 317 -8.16 11.70 24.29
N PRO A 318 -8.74 12.69 23.61
CA PRO A 318 -8.23 13.15 22.33
C PRO A 318 -6.95 13.97 22.45
N LEU A 319 -6.13 13.93 21.40
CA LEU A 319 -5.07 14.91 21.17
C LEU A 319 -5.66 16.32 21.02
N LYS A 320 -4.94 17.33 21.49
CA LYS A 320 -5.39 18.74 21.42
C LYS A 320 -5.19 19.32 20.02
N GLU A 321 -4.16 18.85 19.34
CA GLU A 321 -3.73 19.28 18.02
C GLU A 321 -4.64 18.69 16.94
N LYS A 322 -4.97 19.49 15.93
CA LYS A 322 -5.67 18.99 14.75
C LYS A 322 -4.70 18.17 13.88
N THR A 323 -5.21 17.14 13.22
CA THR A 323 -4.43 16.22 12.37
C THR A 323 -3.48 16.94 11.39
N GLY A 324 -3.96 17.97 10.68
CA GLY A 324 -3.15 18.73 9.73
C GLY A 324 -2.02 19.55 10.39
N GLU A 325 -2.29 20.14 11.56
CA GLU A 325 -1.25 20.84 12.33
C GLU A 325 -0.19 19.86 12.83
N LEU A 326 -0.62 18.71 13.36
CA LEU A 326 0.28 17.71 13.90
C LEU A 326 1.19 17.11 12.84
N LYS A 327 0.66 16.78 11.64
CA LYS A 327 1.47 16.37 10.49
C LYS A 327 2.52 17.40 10.12
N ASN A 328 2.16 18.70 10.12
CA ASN A 328 3.09 19.77 9.83
C ASN A 328 4.20 19.88 10.89
N ILE A 329 3.86 19.72 12.17
CA ILE A 329 4.85 19.71 13.28
C ILE A 329 5.82 18.55 13.10
N ILE A 330 5.30 17.33 12.90
CA ILE A 330 6.11 16.11 12.73
C ILE A 330 7.04 16.22 11.52
N ASN A 331 6.52 16.63 10.37
CA ASN A 331 7.32 16.80 9.15
C ASN A 331 8.43 17.84 9.35
N LEU A 332 8.11 19.01 9.94
CA LEU A 332 9.12 20.04 10.19
C LEU A 332 10.25 19.53 11.08
N VAL A 333 9.94 18.81 12.16
CA VAL A 333 10.98 18.23 13.03
C VAL A 333 11.84 17.23 12.27
N ALA A 334 11.24 16.38 11.45
CA ALA A 334 11.94 15.32 10.73
C ALA A 334 12.82 15.85 9.58
N THR A 335 12.42 16.93 8.91
CA THR A 335 13.03 17.32 7.62
C THR A 335 13.71 18.68 7.62
N THR A 336 13.58 19.50 8.67
CA THR A 336 14.20 20.83 8.68
C THR A 336 15.68 20.78 9.10
N ASP A 337 16.51 21.58 8.43
CA ASP A 337 17.90 21.82 8.83
C ASP A 337 18.04 23.01 9.81
N ASN A 338 16.95 23.75 10.07
CA ASN A 338 16.98 24.86 11.01
C ASN A 338 16.78 24.33 12.45
N GLU A 339 17.86 24.31 13.22
CA GLU A 339 17.87 23.79 14.59
C GLU A 339 16.93 24.55 15.54
N ASP A 340 16.74 25.86 15.40
CA ASP A 340 15.81 26.63 16.25
C ASP A 340 14.35 26.24 15.98
N ILE A 341 13.99 26.07 14.70
CA ILE A 341 12.66 25.59 14.31
C ILE A 341 12.46 24.16 14.78
N LYS A 342 13.44 23.28 14.56
CA LYS A 342 13.40 21.88 14.98
C LYS A 342 13.18 21.78 16.48
N GLN A 343 13.99 22.50 17.27
CA GLN A 343 13.91 22.53 18.72
C GLN A 343 12.53 22.99 19.20
N LYS A 344 12.03 24.12 18.69
CA LYS A 344 10.71 24.65 19.08
C LYS A 344 9.55 23.71 18.72
N LYS A 345 9.65 23.00 17.59
CA LYS A 345 8.62 22.02 17.20
C LYS A 345 8.74 20.73 17.99
N MET A 346 9.95 20.32 18.36
CA MET A 346 10.21 19.17 19.21
C MET A 346 9.72 19.39 20.66
N GLU A 347 9.78 20.64 21.16
CA GLU A 347 9.17 21.02 22.43
C GLU A 347 7.66 20.72 22.43
N LYS A 348 6.94 21.10 21.37
CA LYS A 348 5.50 20.76 21.22
C LYS A 348 5.26 19.25 21.25
N ILE A 349 6.08 18.46 20.55
CA ILE A 349 5.97 16.99 20.58
C ILE A 349 6.20 16.45 21.99
N THR A 350 7.17 17.01 22.71
CA THR A 350 7.49 16.59 24.08
C THR A 350 6.39 16.97 25.07
N GLU A 351 5.71 18.09 24.86
CA GLU A 351 4.50 18.48 25.61
C GLU A 351 3.36 17.46 25.41
N ILE A 352 3.14 17.00 24.16
CA ILE A 352 2.16 15.93 23.86
C ILE A 352 2.53 14.64 24.59
N VAL A 353 3.80 14.23 24.54
CA VAL A 353 4.29 13.03 25.26
C VAL A 353 4.08 13.16 26.77
N SER A 354 4.28 14.36 27.34
CA SER A 354 4.02 14.61 28.76
C SER A 354 2.53 14.49 29.10
N CYS A 355 1.65 15.02 28.23
CA CYS A 355 0.20 14.85 28.37
C CYS A 355 -0.21 13.37 28.31
N ILE A 356 0.45 12.57 27.46
CA ILE A 356 0.22 11.12 27.36
C ILE A 356 0.62 10.41 28.66
N GLN A 357 1.69 10.83 29.34
CA GLN A 357 2.04 10.23 30.64
C GLN A 357 0.95 10.48 31.68
N PHE A 358 0.43 11.71 31.78
CA PHE A 358 -0.71 12.00 32.65
C PHE A 358 -1.97 11.20 32.26
N ALA A 359 -2.23 11.05 30.96
CA ALA A 359 -3.32 10.21 30.47
C ALA A 359 -3.15 8.75 30.89
N ASN A 360 -1.93 8.21 30.81
CA ASN A 360 -1.63 6.85 31.23
C ASN A 360 -1.84 6.65 32.74
N ASP A 361 -1.40 7.60 33.57
CA ASP A 361 -1.63 7.54 35.02
C ASP A 361 -3.13 7.53 35.36
N GLU A 362 -3.93 8.20 34.53
CA GLU A 362 -5.40 8.28 34.62
C GLU A 362 -6.13 7.17 33.81
N LYS A 363 -5.38 6.20 33.27
CA LYS A 363 -5.85 5.04 32.49
C LYS A 363 -6.47 5.34 31.12
N ASP A 364 -6.26 6.54 30.59
CA ASP A 364 -6.62 6.93 29.22
C ASP A 364 -5.55 6.50 28.19
N PHE A 365 -5.23 5.20 28.17
CA PHE A 365 -4.15 4.63 27.37
C PHE A 365 -4.32 4.85 25.86
N GLY A 366 -5.56 5.05 25.39
CA GLY A 366 -5.86 5.30 23.99
C GLY A 366 -5.18 6.55 23.41
N MET A 367 -4.91 7.59 24.23
CA MET A 367 -4.20 8.80 23.77
C MET A 367 -2.77 8.46 23.32
N GLY A 368 -2.08 7.63 24.10
CA GLY A 368 -0.73 7.17 23.77
C GLY A 368 -0.70 6.25 22.55
N LEU A 369 -1.74 5.41 22.40
CA LEU A 369 -1.89 4.55 21.22
C LEU A 369 -2.08 5.38 19.94
N GLU A 370 -3.01 6.34 19.94
CA GLU A 370 -3.28 7.21 18.79
C GLU A 370 -2.02 7.97 18.35
N PHE A 371 -1.37 8.66 19.29
CA PHE A 371 -0.17 9.42 18.96
C PHE A 371 1.00 8.52 18.53
N GLY A 372 1.13 7.34 19.17
CA GLY A 372 2.09 6.33 18.74
C GLY A 372 1.86 5.88 17.30
N HIS A 373 0.60 5.65 16.91
CA HIS A 373 0.24 5.34 15.52
C HIS A 373 0.61 6.49 14.59
N ASP A 374 0.31 7.74 14.95
CA ASP A 374 0.63 8.92 14.14
C ASP A 374 2.13 9.04 13.84
N ILE A 375 2.94 8.91 14.89
CA ILE A 375 4.40 8.95 14.81
C ILE A 375 4.93 7.77 13.99
N PHE A 376 4.46 6.54 14.24
CA PHE A 376 4.88 5.36 13.48
C PHE A 376 4.49 5.49 11.99
N TRP A 377 3.25 5.88 11.71
CA TRP A 377 2.65 5.98 10.37
C TRP A 377 3.23 7.13 9.55
N SER A 378 3.80 8.14 10.21
CA SER A 378 4.60 9.17 9.53
C SER A 378 5.83 8.59 8.84
N ASN A 379 6.31 7.44 9.30
CA ASN A 379 7.46 6.71 8.77
C ASN A 379 8.79 7.49 8.72
N HIS A 380 8.93 8.56 9.50
CA HIS A 380 10.20 9.30 9.63
C HIS A 380 11.16 8.60 10.58
N ASN A 381 12.40 8.34 10.14
CA ASN A 381 13.40 7.63 10.96
C ASN A 381 13.72 8.33 12.29
N PHE A 382 13.62 9.66 12.31
CA PHE A 382 13.90 10.51 13.46
C PHE A 382 13.06 10.10 14.68
N PHE A 383 11.85 9.61 14.41
CA PHE A 383 10.89 9.26 15.43
C PHE A 383 10.82 7.77 15.78
N ASP A 384 11.63 6.91 15.18
CA ASP A 384 11.52 5.45 15.39
C ASP A 384 11.59 5.07 16.88
N LYS A 385 12.58 5.59 17.61
CA LYS A 385 12.71 5.33 19.05
C LYS A 385 11.52 5.87 19.87
N MET A 386 10.88 6.93 19.41
CA MET A 386 9.70 7.50 20.08
C MET A 386 8.47 6.65 19.80
N ALA A 387 8.24 6.27 18.54
CA ALA A 387 7.16 5.38 18.13
C ALA A 387 7.22 4.05 18.89
N GLU A 388 8.40 3.43 18.94
CA GLU A 388 8.65 2.20 19.68
C GLU A 388 8.23 2.33 21.14
N LYS A 389 8.74 3.34 21.86
CA LYS A 389 8.45 3.53 23.29
C LYS A 389 6.97 3.79 23.56
N LEU A 390 6.36 4.68 22.79
CA LEU A 390 4.94 5.04 22.95
C LEU A 390 4.05 3.82 22.73
N LEU A 391 4.27 3.09 21.64
CA LEU A 391 3.44 1.97 21.27
C LEU A 391 3.66 0.74 22.15
N ILE A 392 4.90 0.38 22.49
CA ILE A 392 5.15 -0.72 23.44
C ILE A 392 4.45 -0.43 24.76
N THR A 393 4.53 0.81 25.26
CA THR A 393 3.86 1.21 26.51
C THR A 393 2.34 1.10 26.37
N ALA A 394 1.76 1.67 25.31
CA ALA A 394 0.32 1.64 25.07
C ALA A 394 -0.21 0.20 24.94
N TYR A 395 0.45 -0.64 24.15
CA TYR A 395 0.07 -2.05 23.99
C TYR A 395 0.15 -2.82 25.30
N LYS A 396 1.20 -2.62 26.11
CA LYS A 396 1.32 -3.28 27.42
C LYS A 396 0.21 -2.84 28.38
N LEU A 397 -0.14 -1.55 28.40
CA LEU A 397 -1.22 -1.01 29.24
C LEU A 397 -2.62 -1.46 28.78
N LEU A 398 -2.80 -1.68 27.48
CA LEU A 398 -4.03 -2.21 26.88
C LEU A 398 -4.12 -3.75 26.89
N ASP A 399 -3.16 -4.43 27.53
CA ASP A 399 -3.04 -5.89 27.57
C ASP A 399 -2.93 -6.56 26.18
N ARG A 400 -2.24 -5.91 25.25
CA ARG A 400 -1.97 -6.38 23.89
C ARG A 400 -0.53 -6.85 23.75
N GLN A 401 -0.12 -7.80 24.60
CA GLN A 401 1.27 -8.26 24.68
C GLN A 401 1.84 -8.77 23.34
N ALA A 402 1.02 -9.43 22.52
CA ALA A 402 1.44 -9.88 21.20
C ALA A 402 1.83 -8.72 20.28
N PHE A 403 1.10 -7.60 20.29
CA PHE A 403 1.43 -6.42 19.50
C PHE A 403 2.70 -5.73 20.00
N ALA A 404 2.87 -5.65 21.33
CA ALA A 404 4.13 -5.20 21.91
C ALA A 404 5.30 -6.07 21.44
N ARG A 405 5.14 -7.40 21.43
CA ARG A 405 6.19 -8.33 20.99
C ARG A 405 6.51 -8.19 19.50
N ILE A 406 5.49 -8.11 18.65
CA ILE A 406 5.66 -7.89 17.20
C ILE A 406 6.47 -6.61 16.98
N LEU A 407 6.13 -5.53 17.70
CA LEU A 407 6.84 -4.27 17.56
C LEU A 407 8.30 -4.34 18.04
N GLU A 408 8.56 -4.97 19.18
CA GLU A 408 9.91 -5.19 19.72
C GLU A 408 10.83 -5.95 18.74
N VAL A 409 10.27 -6.90 17.99
CA VAL A 409 11.00 -7.66 16.95
C VAL A 409 11.13 -6.85 15.65
N HIS A 410 10.10 -6.06 15.30
CA HIS A 410 10.06 -5.27 14.06
C HIS A 410 11.00 -4.06 14.09
N MET A 411 10.96 -3.26 15.15
CA MET A 411 11.65 -1.96 15.20
C MET A 411 13.16 -2.01 14.90
N PRO A 412 13.94 -3.01 15.40
CA PRO A 412 15.37 -3.10 15.10
C PRO A 412 15.71 -3.31 13.62
N VAL A 413 14.80 -3.93 12.85
CA VAL A 413 15.03 -4.29 11.44
C VAL A 413 14.14 -3.53 10.48
N ARG A 414 13.15 -2.76 10.96
CA ARG A 414 12.13 -2.02 10.21
C ARG A 414 12.67 -1.27 8.97
N ARG A 415 13.88 -0.72 9.06
CA ARG A 415 14.53 0.08 7.99
C ARG A 415 15.39 -0.75 7.03
N ASN A 416 15.63 -2.01 7.35
CA ASN A 416 16.48 -2.94 6.61
C ASN A 416 15.69 -4.14 6.08
N ILE A 417 14.35 -4.08 6.11
CA ILE A 417 13.52 -5.11 5.49
C ILE A 417 13.59 -4.90 3.98
N PRO A 418 13.99 -5.91 3.19
CA PRO A 418 13.97 -5.80 1.73
C PRO A 418 12.53 -5.53 1.27
N ASP A 419 12.31 -4.46 0.51
CA ASP A 419 11.07 -4.29 -0.24
C ASP A 419 10.99 -5.41 -1.30
N LEU A 420 9.86 -6.12 -1.33
CA LEU A 420 9.62 -7.31 -2.17
C LEU A 420 9.37 -6.98 -3.65
#